data_AF-A0A2B7ZPR8-F1
#
_entry.id   AF-A0A2B7ZPR8-F1
#
_cell.length_a   1.000
_cell.length_b   1.000
_cell.length_c   1.000
_cell.angle_alpha   90.00
_cell.angle_beta   90.00
_cell.angle_gamma   90.00
#
_symmetry.space_group_name_H-M   'P 1'
#
loop_
_entity.id
_entity.type
_entity.pdbx_description
1 polymer ?
#
loop_
_entity_poly.entity_id
_entity_poly.type
_entity_poly.pdbx_seq_one_letter_code
_entity_poly.pdbx_strand_id
1 'polypeptide(L)'
;MAPGNGVSARSYSQLEPHEATLLELATTSTQDVLSLSRKELQVLELYDRIQEQELETALLSQDYTEPASNDDDVDIEEQLAETERELLEARSTYSVRRKAIETVLMTDPSIQSVHAVSDSPAERALLPLINRRDLLSLIYENLSRAHASCIQSLSNAKVDNIHGTAKNQESVQALLGLTSAEKSWREEITDPKLISQLETLEKETKAEKANWVTIKRVVSAAIVASGIDWAEDEELHDLVVDDASDET
;
A
#
# COMPACT_ATOMS: atom_id res chain seq x y z
N MET A 1 -34.91 27.29 -21.01
CA MET A 1 -33.64 27.42 -20.26
C MET A 1 -33.68 26.45 -19.11
N ALA A 2 -32.86 25.40 -19.19
CA ALA A 2 -32.77 24.35 -18.18
C ALA A 2 -31.77 24.75 -17.09
N PRO A 3 -31.97 24.35 -15.83
CA PRO A 3 -30.87 24.13 -14.91
C PRO A 3 -30.52 22.64 -14.93
N GLY A 4 -29.39 22.33 -15.56
CA GLY A 4 -28.70 21.05 -15.36
C GLY A 4 -27.77 21.20 -14.17
N ASN A 5 -27.92 20.32 -13.18
CA ASN A 5 -26.81 19.81 -12.36
C ASN A 5 -27.27 18.53 -11.68
N GLY A 6 -27.35 17.46 -12.47
CA GLY A 6 -27.32 16.10 -11.95
C GLY A 6 -25.88 15.72 -11.67
N VAL A 7 -25.42 15.93 -10.44
CA VAL A 7 -24.17 15.35 -9.97
C VAL A 7 -24.48 13.90 -9.54
N SER A 8 -24.14 12.98 -10.45
CA SER A 8 -23.87 11.55 -10.27
C SER A 8 -24.49 10.84 -9.05
N ALA A 9 -25.78 10.54 -9.12
CA ALA A 9 -26.43 9.50 -8.31
C ALA A 9 -26.13 8.07 -8.85
N ARG A 10 -24.87 7.75 -9.19
CA ARG A 10 -24.51 6.50 -9.87
C ARG A 10 -23.59 5.54 -9.12
N SER A 11 -23.35 5.74 -7.82
CA SER A 11 -22.52 4.83 -7.01
C SER A 11 -23.05 4.57 -5.59
N TYR A 12 -24.29 4.93 -5.28
CA TYR A 12 -24.92 4.63 -3.98
C TYR A 12 -25.62 3.26 -3.92
N SER A 13 -25.62 2.49 -5.02
CA SER A 13 -26.41 1.25 -5.15
C SER A 13 -25.73 -0.01 -4.59
N GLN A 14 -24.54 0.09 -4.00
CA GLN A 14 -23.78 -1.04 -3.45
C GLN A 14 -23.40 -0.88 -1.97
N LEU A 15 -23.68 0.27 -1.37
CA LEU A 15 -23.32 0.54 0.01
C LEU A 15 -24.40 -0.01 0.94
N GLU A 16 -23.98 -0.75 1.95
CA GLU A 16 -24.87 -1.18 3.02
C GLU A 16 -25.43 0.05 3.76
N PRO A 17 -26.62 -0.04 4.39
CA PRO A 17 -27.29 1.14 4.96
C PRO A 17 -26.44 1.86 6.01
N HIS A 18 -25.58 1.14 6.74
CA HIS A 18 -24.65 1.73 7.69
C HIS A 18 -23.51 2.48 6.99
N GLU A 19 -22.98 1.97 5.88
CA GLU A 19 -21.95 2.64 5.09
C GLU A 19 -22.49 3.92 4.44
N ALA A 20 -23.75 3.91 3.99
CA ALA A 20 -24.43 5.10 3.48
C ALA A 20 -24.55 6.19 4.57
N THR A 21 -24.89 5.82 5.81
CA THR A 21 -24.94 6.79 6.93
C THR A 21 -23.57 7.33 7.31
N LEU A 22 -22.51 6.52 7.20
CA LEU A 22 -21.13 6.98 7.42
C LEU A 22 -20.69 7.95 6.33
N LEU A 23 -21.05 7.67 5.09
CA LEU A 23 -20.75 8.52 3.96
C LEU A 23 -21.53 9.84 4.05
N GLU A 24 -22.79 9.80 4.47
CA GLU A 24 -23.59 11.00 4.78
C GLU A 24 -22.93 11.82 5.89
N LEU A 25 -22.52 11.17 7.00
CA LEU A 25 -21.78 11.82 8.08
C LEU A 25 -20.42 12.36 7.60
N ALA A 26 -19.77 11.75 6.62
CA ALA A 26 -18.50 12.26 6.07
C ALA A 26 -18.71 13.41 5.08
N THR A 27 -19.81 13.42 4.32
CA THR A 27 -20.05 14.35 3.20
C THR A 27 -20.95 15.53 3.54
N THR A 28 -21.66 15.51 4.67
CA THR A 28 -22.48 16.65 5.10
C THR A 28 -21.61 17.91 5.13
N SER A 29 -21.95 18.93 4.35
CA SER A 29 -21.11 20.14 4.20
C SER A 29 -20.89 20.83 5.54
N THR A 30 -19.63 20.99 5.96
CA THR A 30 -19.24 21.76 7.15
C THR A 30 -19.34 23.27 6.91
N GLN A 31 -19.58 23.71 5.67
CA GLN A 31 -19.63 25.12 5.28
C GLN A 31 -20.83 25.86 5.88
N ASP A 32 -21.92 25.15 6.18
CA ASP A 32 -23.11 25.78 6.80
C ASP A 32 -22.91 26.04 8.31
N VAL A 33 -21.96 25.38 8.96
CA VAL A 33 -21.74 25.46 10.42
C VAL A 33 -20.76 26.57 10.80
N LEU A 34 -19.80 26.90 9.93
CA LEU A 34 -18.81 27.96 10.15
C LEU A 34 -18.72 28.87 8.92
N SER A 35 -19.60 29.87 8.86
CA SER A 35 -19.43 30.98 7.92
C SER A 35 -18.36 31.94 8.46
N LEU A 36 -17.10 31.63 8.17
CA LEU A 36 -15.96 32.48 8.57
C LEU A 36 -16.10 33.88 7.94
N SER A 37 -15.89 34.89 8.77
CA SER A 37 -15.83 36.28 8.34
C SER A 37 -14.65 36.49 7.39
N ARG A 38 -14.77 37.44 6.46
CA ARG A 38 -13.66 37.82 5.56
C ARG A 38 -12.36 38.14 6.30
N LYS A 39 -12.47 38.72 7.51
CA LYS A 39 -11.31 39.01 8.36
C LYS A 39 -10.66 37.75 8.91
N GLU A 40 -11.47 36.75 9.29
CA GLU A 40 -10.98 35.47 9.81
C GLU A 40 -10.27 34.68 8.70
N LEU A 41 -10.84 34.67 7.49
CA LEU A 41 -10.18 34.10 6.31
C LEU A 41 -8.84 34.79 6.02
N GLN A 42 -8.80 36.11 6.11
CA GLN A 42 -7.55 36.87 5.92
C GLN A 42 -6.52 36.56 7.01
N VAL A 43 -6.94 36.34 8.26
CA VAL A 43 -6.03 35.95 9.36
C VAL A 43 -5.44 34.57 9.10
N LEU A 44 -6.24 33.61 8.61
CA LEU A 44 -5.76 32.27 8.24
C LEU A 44 -4.76 32.33 7.07
N GLU A 45 -5.07 33.12 6.04
CA GLU A 45 -4.15 33.33 4.91
C GLU A 45 -2.82 33.96 5.36
N LEU A 46 -2.87 34.93 6.27
CA LEU A 46 -1.67 35.54 6.84
C LEU A 46 -0.88 34.54 7.72
N TYR A 47 -1.56 33.67 8.46
CA TYR A 47 -0.91 32.62 9.24
C TYR A 47 -0.15 31.64 8.34
N ASP A 48 -0.79 31.16 7.27
CA ASP A 48 -0.16 30.25 6.31
C ASP A 48 1.05 30.90 5.64
N ARG A 49 0.92 32.18 5.27
CA ARG A 49 2.03 32.96 4.69
C ARG A 49 3.19 33.19 5.65
N ILE A 50 2.90 33.43 6.93
CA ILE A 50 3.95 33.56 7.96
C ILE A 50 4.68 32.22 8.11
N GLN A 51 3.97 31.09 8.12
CA GLN A 51 4.59 29.76 8.20
C GLN A 51 5.50 29.48 7.00
N GLU A 52 5.08 29.86 5.79
CA GLU A 52 5.90 29.74 4.58
C GLU A 52 7.16 30.62 4.66
N GLN A 53 7.02 31.87 5.10
CA GLN A 53 8.15 32.78 5.29
C GLN A 53 9.12 32.31 6.39
N GLU A 54 8.61 31.74 7.48
CA GLU A 54 9.44 31.13 8.53
C GLU A 54 10.26 29.96 7.98
N LEU A 55 9.70 29.15 7.07
CA LEU A 55 10.44 28.08 6.40
C LEU A 55 11.50 28.66 5.47
N GLU A 56 11.15 29.63 4.62
CA GLU A 56 12.10 30.29 3.71
C GLU A 56 13.27 30.92 4.48
N THR A 57 12.98 31.62 5.59
CA THR A 57 14.03 32.20 6.44
C THR A 57 14.87 31.15 7.13
N ALA A 58 14.28 30.04 7.60
CA ALA A 58 15.05 28.93 8.16
C ALA A 58 16.02 28.33 7.13
N LEU A 59 15.55 28.13 5.89
CA LEU A 59 16.37 27.63 4.78
C LEU A 59 17.47 28.61 4.39
N LEU A 60 17.16 29.91 4.32
CA LEU A 60 18.15 30.95 4.01
C LEU A 60 19.14 31.21 5.14
N SER A 61 18.75 30.97 6.40
CA SER A 61 19.61 31.11 7.58
C SER A 61 20.53 29.91 7.81
N GLN A 62 20.25 28.79 7.14
CA GLN A 62 21.23 27.72 7.02
C GLN A 62 22.36 28.28 6.15
N ASP A 63 23.47 28.66 6.80
CA ASP A 63 24.67 29.10 6.12
C ASP A 63 25.09 28.01 5.13
N TYR A 64 24.86 28.24 3.84
CA TYR A 64 25.43 27.44 2.77
C TYR A 64 26.94 27.67 2.82
N THR A 65 27.63 26.85 3.60
CA THR A 65 29.09 26.80 3.59
C THR A 65 29.46 26.11 2.29
N GLU A 66 29.72 26.91 1.26
CA GLU A 66 30.28 26.43 0.01
C GLU A 66 31.56 25.65 0.37
N PRO A 67 31.68 24.36 -0.01
CA PRO A 67 32.82 23.56 0.40
C PRO A 67 34.07 24.27 -0.12
N ALA A 68 34.92 24.71 0.82
CA ALA A 68 36.12 25.44 0.47
C ALA A 68 36.94 24.57 -0.48
N SER A 69 37.09 25.02 -1.73
CA SER A 69 37.78 24.33 -2.83
C SER A 69 39.29 24.14 -2.62
N ASN A 70 39.78 24.26 -1.38
CA ASN A 70 41.19 24.27 -1.02
C ASN A 70 41.58 23.26 0.08
N ASP A 71 40.66 22.43 0.59
CA ASP A 71 41.02 21.32 1.51
C ASP A 71 41.01 19.99 0.74
N ASP A 72 42.16 19.68 0.15
CA ASP A 72 42.51 18.29 -0.19
C ASP A 72 42.60 17.49 1.13
N ASP A 73 41.84 16.40 1.23
CA ASP A 73 41.83 15.38 2.31
C ASP A 73 41.14 15.70 3.66
N VAL A 74 40.13 16.58 3.73
CA VAL A 74 39.15 16.53 4.85
C VAL A 74 37.94 15.72 4.40
N ASP A 75 37.61 14.69 5.19
CA ASP A 75 36.59 13.67 4.91
C ASP A 75 35.22 14.29 4.56
N ILE A 76 34.98 14.46 3.25
CA ILE A 76 33.74 15.01 2.69
C ILE A 76 32.55 14.14 3.14
N GLU A 77 32.77 12.84 3.36
CA GLU A 77 31.75 11.89 3.78
C GLU A 77 31.41 12.09 5.27
N GLU A 78 32.39 12.39 6.12
CA GLU A 78 32.17 12.79 7.52
C GLU A 78 31.43 14.15 7.63
N GLN A 79 31.80 15.14 6.80
CA GLN A 79 31.09 16.43 6.75
C GLN A 79 29.66 16.29 6.21
N LEU A 80 29.44 15.42 5.23
CA LEU A 80 28.10 15.12 4.71
C LEU A 80 27.26 14.40 5.76
N ALA A 81 27.85 13.46 6.50
CA ALA A 81 27.17 12.78 7.60
C ALA A 81 26.78 13.75 8.74
N GLU A 82 27.65 14.69 9.11
CA GLU A 82 27.33 15.69 10.15
C GLU A 82 26.24 16.65 9.67
N THR A 83 26.31 17.16 8.44
CA THR A 83 25.28 18.05 7.89
C THR A 83 23.93 17.35 7.71
N GLU A 84 23.91 16.07 7.33
CA GLU A 84 22.68 15.27 7.30
C GLU A 84 22.11 15.10 8.71
N ARG A 85 22.96 14.83 9.71
CA ARG A 85 22.56 14.73 11.11
C ARG A 85 21.97 16.03 11.64
N GLU A 86 22.61 17.15 11.36
CA GLU A 86 22.15 18.49 11.71
C GLU A 86 20.83 18.85 11.01
N LEU A 87 20.68 18.50 9.73
CA LEU A 87 19.42 18.68 8.99
C LEU A 87 18.30 17.84 9.59
N LEU A 88 18.55 16.58 9.92
CA LEU A 88 17.57 15.70 10.57
C LEU A 88 17.20 16.22 11.96
N GLU A 89 18.16 16.72 12.73
CA GLU A 89 17.92 17.36 14.03
C GLU A 89 17.07 18.63 13.88
N ALA A 90 17.39 19.51 12.94
CA ALA A 90 16.61 20.72 12.63
C ALA A 90 15.19 20.37 12.16
N ARG A 91 15.04 19.38 11.27
CA ARG A 91 13.74 18.93 10.77
C ARG A 91 12.89 18.30 11.87
N SER A 92 13.49 17.49 12.74
CA SER A 92 12.79 16.87 13.87
C SER A 92 12.35 17.92 14.89
N THR A 93 13.21 18.89 15.24
CA THR A 93 12.89 19.97 16.18
C THR A 93 11.81 20.91 15.64
N TYR A 94 11.87 21.29 14.35
CA TYR A 94 10.82 22.06 13.69
C TYR A 94 9.49 21.30 13.66
N SER A 95 9.51 20.02 13.28
CA SER A 95 8.32 19.17 13.25
C SER A 95 7.66 19.04 14.63
N VAL A 96 8.47 18.83 15.68
CA VAL A 96 7.97 18.77 17.07
C VAL A 96 7.39 20.12 17.51
N ARG A 97 8.07 21.24 17.23
CA ARG A 97 7.58 22.59 17.57
C ARG A 97 6.25 22.88 16.87
N ARG A 98 6.16 22.61 15.56
CA ARG A 98 4.94 22.79 14.77
C ARG A 98 3.80 21.95 15.34
N LYS A 99 4.07 20.68 15.63
CA LYS A 99 3.08 19.78 16.23
C LYS A 99 2.63 20.25 17.61
N ALA A 100 3.53 20.80 18.42
CA ALA A 100 3.19 21.36 19.73
C ALA A 100 2.28 22.60 19.60
N ILE A 101 2.61 23.53 18.69
CA ILE A 101 1.79 24.72 18.41
C ILE A 101 0.41 24.31 17.90
N GLU A 102 0.35 23.40 16.93
CA GLU A 102 -0.91 22.87 16.38
C GLU A 102 -1.74 22.19 17.48
N THR A 103 -1.11 21.41 18.35
CA THR A 103 -1.79 20.77 19.48
C THR A 103 -2.41 21.81 20.40
N VAL A 104 -1.68 22.88 20.74
CA VAL A 104 -2.23 23.96 21.59
C VAL A 104 -3.39 24.68 20.91
N LEU A 105 -3.23 25.04 19.63
CA LEU A 105 -4.27 25.73 18.84
C LEU A 105 -5.54 24.90 18.63
N MET A 106 -5.42 23.58 18.57
CA MET A 106 -6.57 22.68 18.44
C MET A 106 -7.19 22.33 19.80
N THR A 107 -6.36 22.13 20.83
CA THR A 107 -6.81 21.60 22.12
C THR A 107 -7.52 22.66 22.93
N ASP A 108 -7.01 23.89 23.03
CA ASP A 108 -7.61 24.95 23.85
C ASP A 108 -9.08 25.27 23.44
N PRO A 109 -9.39 25.58 22.16
CA PRO A 109 -10.77 25.80 21.76
C PRO A 109 -11.63 24.53 21.86
N SER A 110 -11.05 23.33 21.73
CA SER A 110 -11.81 22.09 21.90
C SER A 110 -12.24 21.87 23.36
N ILE A 111 -11.33 22.09 24.32
CA ILE A 111 -11.62 22.00 25.76
C ILE A 111 -12.64 23.08 26.15
N GLN A 112 -12.48 24.31 25.65
CA GLN A 112 -13.44 25.40 25.90
C GLN A 112 -14.82 25.09 25.33
N SER A 113 -14.90 24.55 24.10
CA SER A 113 -16.18 24.20 23.49
C SER A 113 -16.94 23.08 24.23
N VAL A 114 -16.23 22.13 24.84
CA VAL A 114 -16.82 20.96 25.53
C VAL A 114 -17.09 21.24 27.01
N HIS A 115 -16.20 21.96 27.70
CA HIS A 115 -16.22 22.08 29.16
C HIS A 115 -16.50 23.47 29.71
N ALA A 116 -16.31 24.54 28.92
CA ALA A 116 -16.74 25.87 29.33
C ALA A 116 -18.18 26.14 28.88
N VAL A 117 -18.92 26.95 29.65
CA VAL A 117 -20.07 27.67 29.08
C VAL A 117 -19.45 28.62 28.06
N SER A 118 -19.42 28.20 26.81
CA SER A 118 -18.74 28.93 25.73
C SER A 118 -19.38 30.31 25.60
N ASP A 119 -18.66 31.33 26.05
CA ASP A 119 -19.11 32.72 25.98
C ASP A 119 -19.01 33.25 24.54
N SER A 120 -18.13 32.69 23.72
CA SER A 120 -17.97 33.07 22.32
C SER A 120 -18.89 32.24 21.39
N PRO A 121 -19.54 32.88 20.40
CA PRO A 121 -20.37 32.18 19.42
C PRO A 121 -19.55 31.24 18.51
N ALA A 122 -18.25 31.51 18.33
CA ALA A 122 -17.34 30.68 17.56
C ALA A 122 -17.12 29.32 18.24
N GLU A 123 -16.86 29.28 19.55
CA GLU A 123 -16.68 28.03 20.31
C GLU A 123 -17.93 27.15 20.31
N ARG A 124 -19.13 27.74 20.38
CA ARG A 124 -20.40 26.97 20.28
C ARG A 124 -20.58 26.31 18.93
N ALA A 125 -20.13 26.95 17.86
CA ALA A 125 -20.19 26.40 16.51
C ALA A 125 -19.19 25.26 16.30
N LEU A 126 -18.12 25.18 17.10
CA LEU A 126 -17.13 24.09 17.04
C LEU A 126 -17.63 22.76 17.62
N LEU A 127 -18.50 22.78 18.63
CA LEU A 127 -19.00 21.57 19.30
C LEU A 127 -19.54 20.49 18.33
N PRO A 128 -20.47 20.77 17.39
CA PRO A 128 -20.94 19.75 16.45
C PRO A 128 -19.85 19.22 15.51
N LEU A 129 -18.85 20.04 15.17
CA LEU A 129 -17.74 19.64 14.33
C LEU A 129 -16.76 18.72 15.08
N ILE A 130 -16.51 19.02 16.36
CA ILE A 130 -15.68 18.19 17.24
C ILE A 130 -16.34 16.83 17.45
N ASN A 131 -17.64 16.81 17.78
CA ASN A 131 -18.38 15.55 17.93
C ASN A 131 -18.33 14.70 16.66
N ARG A 132 -18.48 15.33 15.48
CA ARG A 132 -18.38 14.63 14.19
C ARG A 132 -16.96 14.09 13.94
N ARG A 133 -15.93 14.90 14.18
CA ARG A 133 -14.53 14.48 14.07
C ARG A 133 -14.27 13.27 14.95
N ASP A 134 -14.72 13.29 16.20
CA ASP A 134 -14.48 12.24 17.17
C ASP A 134 -15.20 10.93 16.78
N LEU A 135 -16.43 11.02 16.28
CA LEU A 135 -17.14 9.87 15.72
C LEU A 135 -16.41 9.29 14.51
N LEU A 136 -16.05 10.12 13.53
CA LEU A 136 -15.31 9.69 12.34
C LEU A 136 -13.96 9.08 12.69
N SER A 137 -13.27 9.62 13.69
CA SER A 137 -11.99 9.08 14.18
C SER A 137 -12.16 7.71 14.80
N LEU A 138 -13.20 7.50 15.63
CA LEU A 138 -13.50 6.20 16.21
C LEU A 138 -13.82 5.15 15.13
N ILE A 139 -14.61 5.55 14.12
CA ILE A 139 -14.96 4.69 12.99
C ILE A 139 -13.71 4.34 12.17
N TYR A 140 -12.86 5.32 11.89
CA TYR A 140 -11.60 5.13 11.18
C TYR A 140 -10.68 4.16 11.91
N GLU A 141 -10.49 4.31 13.22
CA GLU A 141 -9.66 3.41 14.01
C GLU A 141 -10.19 1.98 14.00
N ASN A 142 -11.52 1.80 14.06
CA ASN A 142 -12.13 0.49 13.96
C ASN A 142 -11.92 -0.14 12.57
N LEU A 143 -12.14 0.64 11.51
CA LEU A 143 -11.93 0.18 10.14
C LEU A 143 -10.46 -0.15 9.86
N SER A 144 -9.54 0.68 10.33
CA SER A 144 -8.10 0.46 10.24
C SER A 144 -7.69 -0.83 10.95
N ARG A 145 -8.23 -1.08 12.15
CA ARG A 145 -7.99 -2.33 12.89
C ARG A 145 -8.54 -3.54 12.15
N ALA A 146 -9.76 -3.46 11.62
CA ALA A 146 -10.38 -4.53 10.85
C ALA A 146 -9.56 -4.84 9.59
N HIS A 147 -9.11 -3.79 8.90
CA HIS A 147 -8.25 -3.88 7.72
C HIS A 147 -6.90 -4.53 8.05
N ALA A 148 -6.22 -4.09 9.11
CA ALA A 148 -4.97 -4.69 9.57
C ALA A 148 -5.15 -6.18 9.93
N SER A 149 -6.26 -6.52 10.60
CA SER A 149 -6.59 -7.92 10.90
C SER A 149 -6.84 -8.75 9.64
N CYS A 150 -7.51 -8.18 8.63
CA CYS A 150 -7.76 -8.84 7.36
C CYS A 150 -6.45 -9.10 6.60
N ILE A 151 -5.56 -8.11 6.53
CA ILE A 151 -4.22 -8.27 5.95
C ILE A 151 -3.45 -9.37 6.66
N GLN A 152 -3.45 -9.38 8.00
CA GLN A 152 -2.77 -10.42 8.75
C GLN A 152 -3.34 -11.80 8.47
N SER A 153 -4.67 -11.94 8.41
CA SER A 153 -5.31 -13.21 8.07
C SER A 153 -4.99 -13.69 6.66
N LEU A 154 -4.94 -12.77 5.70
CA LEU A 154 -4.60 -13.06 4.31
C LEU A 154 -3.13 -13.48 4.19
N SER A 155 -2.23 -12.77 4.88
CA SER A 155 -0.82 -13.13 4.97
C SER A 155 -0.62 -14.53 5.58
N ASN A 156 -1.32 -14.85 6.67
CA ASN A 156 -1.24 -16.17 7.28
C ASN A 156 -1.77 -17.25 6.33
N ALA A 157 -2.91 -17.02 5.69
CA ALA A 157 -3.48 -17.95 4.71
C ALA A 157 -2.57 -18.17 3.50
N LYS A 158 -1.86 -17.12 3.05
CA LYS A 158 -0.83 -17.24 2.00
C LYS A 158 0.34 -18.14 2.44
N VAL A 159 0.86 -17.93 3.65
CA VAL A 159 1.93 -18.77 4.20
C VAL A 159 1.48 -20.24 4.32
N ASP A 160 0.25 -20.47 4.79
CA ASP A 160 -0.32 -21.82 4.88
C ASP A 160 -0.48 -22.46 3.49
N ASN A 161 -0.85 -21.67 2.48
CA ASN A 161 -0.93 -22.14 1.09
C ASN A 161 0.43 -22.56 0.55
N ILE A 162 1.47 -21.72 0.71
CA ILE A 162 2.86 -22.03 0.31
C ILE A 162 3.36 -23.30 1.01
N HIS A 163 3.06 -23.45 2.31
CA HIS A 163 3.42 -24.66 3.04
C HIS A 163 2.67 -25.89 2.51
N GLY A 164 1.38 -25.74 2.19
CA GLY A 164 0.55 -26.78 1.59
C GLY A 164 1.03 -27.22 0.21
N THR A 165 1.41 -26.27 -0.66
CA THR A 165 1.93 -26.57 -2.00
C THR A 165 3.28 -27.27 -1.92
N ALA A 166 4.18 -26.83 -1.03
CA ALA A 166 5.47 -27.50 -0.80
C ALA A 166 5.29 -28.95 -0.35
N LYS A 167 4.36 -29.22 0.58
CA LYS A 167 4.06 -30.57 1.05
C LYS A 167 3.41 -31.44 -0.04
N ASN A 168 2.53 -30.84 -0.85
CA ASN A 168 1.95 -31.52 -2.01
C ASN A 168 3.04 -31.90 -3.02
N GLN A 169 3.99 -31.00 -3.29
CA GLN A 169 5.13 -31.26 -4.16
C GLN A 169 6.00 -32.39 -3.62
N GLU A 170 6.36 -32.38 -2.33
CA GLU A 170 7.12 -33.46 -1.68
C GLU A 170 6.39 -34.81 -1.81
N SER A 171 5.07 -34.82 -1.58
CA SER A 171 4.25 -36.03 -1.68
C SER A 171 4.19 -36.54 -3.13
N VAL A 172 4.05 -35.66 -4.11
CA VAL A 172 4.09 -36.01 -5.53
C VAL A 172 5.46 -36.54 -5.93
N GLN A 173 6.54 -35.92 -5.45
CA GLN A 173 7.91 -36.40 -5.69
C GLN A 173 8.14 -37.79 -5.08
N ALA A 174 7.64 -38.03 -3.87
CA ALA A 174 7.69 -39.34 -3.23
C ALA A 174 6.89 -40.41 -4.02
N LEU A 175 5.69 -40.06 -4.50
CA LEU A 175 4.88 -40.94 -5.34
C LEU A 175 5.56 -41.23 -6.69
N LEU A 176 6.15 -40.22 -7.34
CA LEU A 176 6.94 -40.40 -8.56
C LEU A 176 8.17 -41.27 -8.30
N GLY A 177 8.84 -41.09 -7.16
CA GLY A 177 9.94 -41.95 -6.71
C GLY A 177 9.50 -43.41 -6.58
N LEU A 178 8.41 -43.68 -5.85
CA LEU A 178 7.86 -45.02 -5.66
C LEU A 178 7.41 -45.66 -6.98
N THR A 179 6.64 -44.96 -7.80
CA THR A 179 6.20 -45.45 -9.12
C THR A 179 7.36 -45.66 -10.09
N SER A 180 8.45 -44.87 -9.95
CA SER A 180 9.66 -45.06 -10.74
C SER A 180 10.48 -46.26 -10.30
N ALA A 181 10.51 -46.57 -9.00
CA ALA A 181 11.13 -47.77 -8.46
C ALA A 181 10.33 -49.04 -8.80
N GLU A 182 9.00 -48.90 -8.93
CA GLU A 182 8.09 -49.98 -9.30
C GLU A 182 8.06 -50.27 -10.81
N LYS A 183 8.89 -49.62 -11.63
CA LYS A 183 9.00 -49.87 -13.09
C LYS A 183 9.30 -51.34 -13.48
N SER A 184 9.55 -52.24 -12.53
CA SER A 184 9.65 -53.68 -12.75
C SER A 184 8.45 -54.28 -13.48
N TRP A 185 7.25 -53.70 -13.35
CA TRP A 185 6.07 -54.13 -14.13
C TRP A 185 6.29 -54.00 -15.65
N ARG A 186 7.18 -53.11 -16.10
CA ARG A 186 7.51 -52.96 -17.53
C ARG A 186 8.25 -54.17 -18.10
N GLU A 187 9.05 -54.84 -17.26
CA GLU A 187 9.76 -56.07 -17.64
C GLU A 187 8.83 -57.29 -17.57
N GLU A 188 7.75 -57.20 -16.80
CA GLU A 188 6.74 -58.25 -16.61
C GLU A 188 5.67 -58.27 -17.72
N ILE A 189 5.53 -57.17 -18.49
CA ILE A 189 4.66 -57.11 -19.68
C ILE A 189 5.30 -57.93 -20.81
N THR A 190 4.75 -59.13 -21.05
CA THR A 190 5.20 -60.01 -22.14
C THR A 190 4.46 -59.74 -23.46
N ASP A 191 3.32 -59.02 -23.41
CA ASP A 191 2.46 -58.80 -24.57
C ASP A 191 2.99 -57.70 -25.52
N PRO A 192 3.32 -58.02 -26.79
CA PRO A 192 3.99 -57.09 -27.70
C PRO A 192 3.10 -55.91 -28.14
N LYS A 193 1.77 -56.09 -28.14
CA LYS A 193 0.82 -55.01 -28.45
C LYS A 193 0.82 -53.94 -27.35
N LEU A 194 0.84 -54.35 -26.08
CA LEU A 194 0.86 -53.45 -24.94
C LEU A 194 2.16 -52.63 -24.89
N ILE A 195 3.29 -53.26 -25.21
CA ILE A 195 4.59 -52.56 -25.32
C ILE A 195 4.53 -51.48 -26.41
N SER A 196 4.00 -51.82 -27.60
CA SER A 196 3.90 -50.84 -28.69
C SER A 196 2.96 -49.67 -28.37
N GLN A 197 1.87 -49.92 -27.64
CA GLN A 197 0.95 -48.87 -27.19
C GLN A 197 1.58 -47.97 -26.11
N LEU A 198 2.39 -48.56 -25.23
CA LEU A 198 3.12 -47.80 -24.22
C LEU A 198 4.15 -46.86 -24.85
N GLU A 199 4.91 -47.36 -25.83
CA GLU A 199 5.87 -46.54 -26.57
C GLU A 199 5.20 -45.41 -27.37
N THR A 200 4.01 -45.62 -27.92
CA THR A 200 3.27 -44.56 -28.61
C THR A 200 2.79 -43.49 -27.61
N LEU A 201 2.24 -43.89 -26.47
CA LEU A 201 1.81 -42.96 -25.42
C LEU A 201 2.98 -42.17 -24.82
N GLU A 202 4.15 -42.80 -24.66
CA GLU A 202 5.36 -42.09 -24.22
C GLU A 202 5.86 -41.06 -25.25
N LYS A 203 5.72 -41.36 -26.54
CA LYS A 203 6.07 -40.41 -27.59
C LYS A 203 5.08 -39.25 -27.63
N GLU A 204 3.80 -39.53 -27.48
CA GLU A 204 2.73 -38.51 -27.42
C GLU A 204 2.91 -37.59 -26.21
N THR A 205 3.09 -38.15 -25.01
CA THR A 205 3.32 -37.36 -23.78
C THR A 205 4.59 -36.52 -23.85
N LYS A 206 5.69 -37.03 -24.44
CA LYS A 206 6.90 -36.23 -24.69
C LYS A 206 6.65 -35.10 -25.69
N ALA A 207 5.89 -35.35 -26.75
CA ALA A 207 5.53 -34.33 -27.72
C ALA A 207 4.64 -33.25 -27.09
N GLU A 208 3.68 -33.62 -26.25
CA GLU A 208 2.84 -32.70 -25.50
C GLU A 208 3.64 -31.87 -24.49
N LYS A 209 4.57 -32.49 -23.73
CA LYS A 209 5.47 -31.76 -22.83
C LYS A 209 6.32 -30.74 -23.61
N ALA A 210 6.88 -31.13 -24.75
CA ALA A 210 7.65 -30.22 -25.60
C ALA A 210 6.80 -29.05 -26.13
N ASN A 211 5.56 -29.31 -26.54
CA ASN A 211 4.62 -28.28 -26.97
C ASN A 211 4.28 -27.32 -25.83
N TRP A 212 4.02 -27.84 -24.63
CA TRP A 212 3.74 -27.01 -23.45
C TRP A 212 4.92 -26.12 -23.08
N VAL A 213 6.16 -26.65 -23.06
CA VAL A 213 7.38 -25.85 -22.83
C VAL A 213 7.52 -24.75 -23.88
N THR A 214 7.22 -25.05 -25.13
CA THR A 214 7.27 -24.06 -26.22
C THR A 214 6.24 -22.95 -25.99
N ILE A 215 5.01 -23.30 -25.63
CA ILE A 215 3.96 -22.33 -25.31
C ILE A 215 4.34 -21.48 -24.10
N LYS A 216 4.85 -22.09 -23.02
CA LYS A 216 5.30 -21.37 -21.82
C LYS A 216 6.37 -20.33 -22.15
N ARG A 217 7.40 -20.72 -22.91
CA ARG A 217 8.47 -19.81 -23.35
C ARG A 217 7.97 -18.66 -24.22
N VAL A 218 7.01 -18.93 -25.10
CA VAL A 218 6.40 -17.88 -25.94
C VAL A 218 5.60 -16.89 -25.09
N VAL A 219 4.82 -17.39 -24.13
CA VAL A 219 4.01 -16.55 -23.24
C VAL A 219 4.88 -15.72 -22.31
N SER A 220 5.93 -16.31 -21.71
CA SER A 220 6.86 -15.57 -20.84
C SER A 220 7.60 -14.47 -21.63
N ALA A 221 8.09 -14.78 -22.83
CA ALA A 221 8.69 -13.79 -23.71
C ALA A 221 7.72 -12.66 -24.10
N ALA A 222 6.45 -12.99 -24.36
CA ALA A 222 5.42 -11.99 -24.68
C ALA A 222 5.10 -11.07 -23.50
N ILE A 223 5.01 -11.62 -22.27
CA ILE A 223 4.75 -10.85 -21.05
C ILE A 223 5.91 -9.90 -20.76
N VAL A 224 7.16 -10.39 -20.79
CA VAL A 224 8.36 -9.56 -20.59
C VAL A 224 8.48 -8.47 -21.67
N ALA A 225 8.18 -8.81 -22.93
CA ALA A 225 8.23 -7.84 -24.04
C ALA A 225 7.09 -6.80 -24.00
N SER A 226 5.98 -7.08 -23.31
CA SER A 226 4.83 -6.17 -23.22
C SER A 226 5.10 -4.94 -22.34
N GLY A 227 6.13 -4.98 -21.49
CA GLY A 227 6.46 -3.89 -20.57
C GLY A 227 5.46 -3.72 -19.41
N ILE A 228 4.56 -4.69 -19.21
CA ILE A 228 3.74 -4.80 -18.00
C ILE A 228 4.65 -5.12 -16.81
N ASP A 229 4.35 -4.55 -15.65
CA ASP A 229 5.07 -4.83 -14.40
C ASP A 229 4.67 -6.21 -13.86
N TRP A 230 5.26 -7.25 -14.46
CA TRP A 230 5.03 -8.65 -14.12
C TRP A 230 5.69 -9.08 -12.81
N ALA A 231 6.54 -8.24 -12.21
CA ALA A 231 7.24 -8.56 -10.96
C ALA A 231 6.36 -8.31 -9.73
N GLU A 232 5.40 -7.37 -9.80
CA GLU A 232 4.45 -7.10 -8.72
C GLU A 232 3.23 -8.04 -8.73
N ASP A 233 2.87 -8.61 -9.89
CA ASP A 233 1.76 -9.55 -10.03
C ASP A 233 2.26 -11.01 -9.92
N GLU A 234 1.85 -11.69 -8.86
CA GLU A 234 2.25 -13.06 -8.51
C GLU A 234 1.88 -14.08 -9.62
N GLU A 235 0.75 -13.88 -10.32
CA GLU A 235 0.34 -14.77 -11.43
C GLU A 235 1.24 -14.59 -12.67
N LEU A 236 1.68 -13.36 -12.93
CA LEU A 236 2.59 -13.05 -14.04
C LEU A 236 4.03 -13.41 -13.70
N HIS A 237 4.43 -13.23 -12.44
CA HIS A 237 5.72 -13.64 -11.91
C HIS A 237 5.94 -15.15 -12.09
N ASP A 238 4.99 -15.98 -11.66
CA ASP A 238 5.10 -17.45 -11.78
C ASP A 238 5.07 -17.94 -13.23
N LEU A 239 4.40 -17.20 -14.11
CA LEU A 239 4.34 -17.52 -15.53
C LEU A 239 5.63 -17.14 -16.28
N VAL A 240 6.34 -16.13 -15.79
CA VAL A 240 7.61 -15.63 -16.38
C VAL A 240 8.82 -16.33 -15.78
N VAL A 241 8.84 -16.56 -14.47
CA VAL A 241 9.93 -17.25 -13.77
C VAL A 241 9.83 -18.74 -14.06
N ASP A 242 10.77 -19.25 -14.85
CA ASP A 242 10.94 -20.69 -14.99
C ASP A 242 11.51 -21.25 -13.67
N ASP A 243 10.74 -22.10 -12.99
CA ASP A 243 11.28 -23.05 -12.00
C ASP A 243 12.28 -23.95 -12.74
N ALA A 244 13.53 -23.51 -12.80
CA ALA A 244 14.64 -24.19 -13.47
C ALA A 244 15.13 -25.41 -12.68
N SER A 245 14.20 -26.27 -12.25
CA SER A 245 14.46 -27.50 -11.50
C SER A 245 13.97 -28.77 -12.21
N ASP A 246 13.82 -28.71 -13.55
CA ASP A 246 13.39 -29.84 -14.38
C ASP A 246 14.50 -30.39 -15.31
N GLU A 247 15.76 -29.97 -15.12
CA GLU A 247 16.95 -30.49 -15.82
C GLU A 247 17.97 -31.10 -14.85
N THR A 248 17.57 -32.12 -14.09
CA THR A 248 18.45 -33.25 -13.68
C THR A 248 17.64 -34.52 -13.52
#